data_AF-Q0IBG5-F1
#
_entry.id   AF-Q0IBG5-F1
#
_cell.length_a   1.000
_cell.length_b   1.000
_cell.length_c   1.000
_cell.angle_alpha   90.00
_cell.angle_beta   90.00
_cell.angle_gamma   90.00
#
_symmetry.space_group_name_H-M   'P 1'
#
loop_
_entity.id
_entity.type
_entity.pdbx_description
1 polymer ?
#
loop_
_entity_poly.entity_id
_entity_poly.type
_entity_poly.pdbx_seq_one_letter_code
_entity_poly.pdbx_strand_id
1 'polypeptide(L)' 'MKTIRAEHTYTSITERWDAVDAYLECVTSCGLKDGVCVTMCITKHLEQETNTDD' A
#
# COMPACT_ATOMS: atom_id res chain seq x y z
N MET A 1 -20.43 0.65 -23.86
CA MET A 1 -19.17 1.15 -23.29
C MET A 1 -19.05 0.53 -21.91
N LYS A 2 -18.13 -0.41 -21.70
CA LYS A 2 -17.98 -1.08 -20.40
C LYS A 2 -17.14 -0.17 -19.52
N THR A 3 -17.80 0.52 -18.58
CA THR A 3 -17.12 1.30 -17.54
C THR A 3 -16.33 0.32 -16.70
N ILE A 4 -15.02 0.31 -16.88
CA ILE A 4 -14.10 -0.39 -15.99
C ILE A 4 -14.16 0.38 -14.67
N ARG A 5 -15.05 -0.04 -13.77
CA ARG A 5 -15.04 0.40 -12.38
C ARG A 5 -13.83 -0.27 -11.75
N ALA A 6 -12.68 0.39 -11.85
CA ALA A 6 -11.55 0.05 -11.02
C ALA A 6 -12.00 0.32 -9.58
N GLU A 7 -12.25 -0.74 -8.82
CA GLU A 7 -12.41 -0.70 -7.38
C GLU A 7 -11.04 -0.36 -6.77
N HIS A 8 -10.67 0.90 -6.91
CA HIS A 8 -9.62 1.49 -6.10
C HIS A 8 -10.19 1.65 -4.70
N THR A 9 -9.65 0.94 -3.71
CA THR A 9 -9.85 1.16 -2.27
C THR A 9 -9.24 2.49 -1.78
N TYR A 10 -9.12 3.47 -2.68
CA TYR A 10 -8.60 4.81 -2.45
C TYR A 10 -9.47 5.78 -3.25
N THR A 11 -10.29 6.56 -2.55
CA THR A 11 -11.32 7.43 -3.14
C THR A 11 -10.71 8.65 -3.85
N SER A 12 -9.44 8.95 -3.57
CA SER A 12 -8.69 10.10 -4.07
C SER A 12 -7.20 9.80 -4.17
N ILE A 13 -6.50 10.54 -5.04
CA ILE A 13 -5.03 10.58 -5.14
C ILE A 13 -4.43 10.87 -3.75
N THR A 14 -5.07 11.73 -2.95
CA THR A 14 -4.66 12.06 -1.58
C THR A 14 -4.57 10.83 -0.69
N GLU A 15 -5.56 9.94 -0.71
CA GLU A 15 -5.56 8.73 0.13
C GLU A 15 -4.46 7.76 -0.30
N ARG A 16 -4.14 7.71 -1.61
CA ARG A 16 -3.00 6.92 -2.09
C ARG A 16 -1.67 7.47 -1.59
N TRP A 17 -1.52 8.80 -1.50
CA TRP A 17 -0.33 9.42 -0.94
C TRP A 17 -0.23 9.24 0.57
N ASP A 18 -1.36 9.22 1.29
CA ASP A 18 -1.41 8.94 2.73
C ASP A 18 -0.85 7.54 3.06
N ALA A 19 -1.20 6.53 2.25
CA ALA A 19 -0.63 5.19 2.36
C ALA A 19 0.89 5.14 2.12
N VAL A 20 1.39 5.94 1.16
CA VAL A 20 2.84 6.08 0.90
C VAL A 20 3.54 6.77 2.07
N ASP A 21 2.92 7.81 2.65
CA ASP A 21 3.46 8.54 3.79
C ASP A 21 3.62 7.62 5.01
N ALA A 22 2.58 6.85 5.33
CA ALA A 22 2.62 5.86 6.40
C ALA A 22 3.68 4.76 6.18
N TYR A 23 3.87 4.32 4.93
CA TYR A 23 4.96 3.41 4.58
C TYR A 23 6.34 4.04 4.86
N LEU A 24 6.55 5.31 4.50
CA LEU A 24 7.82 6.01 4.71
C LEU A 24 8.12 6.22 6.19
N GLU A 25 7.10 6.52 7.00
CA GLU A 25 7.23 6.58 8.46
C GLU A 25 7.63 5.21 9.05
N CYS A 26 7.00 4.13 8.57
CA CYS A 26 7.32 2.76 8.96
C CYS A 26 8.77 2.39 8.61
N VAL A 27 9.22 2.65 7.37
CA VAL A 27 10.59 2.35 6.93
C VAL A 27 11.63 3.20 7.65
N THR A 28 11.29 4.41 8.09
CA THR A 28 12.20 5.25 8.89
C THR A 28 12.45 4.64 10.28
N SER A 29 11.49 3.88 10.80
CA SER A 29 11.64 3.13 12.05
C SER A 29 12.39 1.80 11.85
N CYS A 30 12.44 1.30 10.61
CA CYS A 30 13.24 0.16 10.21
C CYS A 30 14.71 0.57 9.97
N GLY A 31 15.66 -0.32 10.27
CA GLY A 31 16.96 -0.21 9.62
C GLY A 31 16.77 -0.42 8.11
N LEU A 32 17.29 0.46 7.25
CA LEU A 32 17.24 0.31 5.78
C LEU A 32 17.81 -1.04 5.28
N LYS A 33 18.57 -1.75 6.12
CA LYS A 33 19.16 -3.07 5.86
C LYS A 33 18.27 -4.23 6.31
N ASP A 34 17.25 -3.97 7.12
CA ASP A 34 16.28 -4.96 7.58
C ASP A 34 15.22 -5.15 6.51
N GLY A 35 15.58 -5.92 5.47
CA GLY A 35 14.68 -6.25 4.36
C GLY A 35 13.35 -6.84 4.83
N VAL A 36 13.35 -7.59 5.93
CA VAL A 36 12.12 -8.12 6.56
C VAL A 36 11.20 -6.99 7.04
N CYS A 37 11.77 -5.97 7.70
CA CYS A 37 11.02 -4.83 8.22
C CYS A 37 10.42 -4.01 7.06
N VAL A 38 11.20 -3.77 6.01
CA VAL A 38 10.74 -3.08 4.80
C VAL A 38 9.60 -3.85 4.11
N THR A 39 9.75 -5.17 3.92
CA THR A 39 8.68 -6.01 3.34
C THR A 39 7.41 -5.94 4.18
N MET A 40 7.52 -5.95 5.51
CA MET A 40 6.37 -5.85 6.41
C MET A 40 5.67 -4.48 6.30
N CYS A 41 6.43 -3.39 6.15
CA CYS A 41 5.88 -2.06 5.91
C CYS A 41 5.15 -1.98 4.56
N ILE A 42 5.68 -2.63 3.52
CA ILE A 42 5.01 -2.70 2.20
C ILE A 42 3.71 -3.48 2.32
N THR A 43 3.72 -4.68 2.89
CA THR A 43 2.51 -5.49 3.05
C THR A 43 1.45 -4.80 3.91
N LYS A 44 1.87 -4.02 4.92
CA LYS A 44 0.93 -3.32 5.81
C LYS A 44 0.29 -2.08 5.18
N HIS A 45 1.04 -1.30 4.39
CA HIS A 45 0.62 0.03 3.95
C HIS A 45 0.35 0.14 2.45
N LEU A 46 0.91 -0.76 1.63
CA LEU A 46 0.90 -0.64 0.16
C LEU A 46 0.32 -1.87 -0.54
N GLU A 47 0.27 -3.03 0.11
CA GLU A 47 -0.33 -4.22 -0.46
C GLU A 47 -1.84 -4.08 -0.44
N GLN A 48 -2.42 -3.96 -1.63
CA GLN A 48 -3.86 -4.04 -1.79
C GLN A 48 -4.22 -5.51 -1.65
N GLU A 49 -5.16 -5.84 -0.75
CA GLU A 49 -5.70 -7.19 -0.66
C GLU A 49 -6.24 -7.59 -2.02
N THR A 50 -5.43 -8.31 -2.80
CA THR A 50 -5.90 -8.99 -3.99
C THR A 50 -6.79 -10.10 -3.44
N ASN A 51 -8.08 -9.79 -3.29
CA ASN A 51 -9.11 -10.81 -3.21
C ASN A 51 -8.97 -11.60 -4.52
N THR A 52 -8.17 -12.67 -4.47
CA THR A 52 -8.22 -13.77 -5.43
C THR A 52 -9.53 -14.48 -5.09
N ASP A 53 -10.62 -13.89 -5.55
CA ASP A 53 -11.90 -14.59 -5.66
C ASP A 53 -11.77 -15.44 -6.93
N ASP A 54 -11.79 -16.76 -6.74
CA ASP A 54 -11.89 -17.82 -7.74
C ASP A 54 -13.18 -17.68 -8.59
#